data_AF-A0A6N7IF73-F1
#
_entry.id   AF-A0A6N7IF73-F1
#
_cell.length_a   1.000
_cell.length_b   1.000
_cell.length_c   1.000
_cell.angle_alpha   90.00
_cell.angle_beta   90.00
_cell.angle_gamma   90.00
#
_symmetry.space_group_name_H-M   'P 1'
#
loop_
_entity.id
_entity.type
_entity.pdbx_description
1 polymer ?
#
loop_
_entity_poly.entity_id
_entity_poly.type
_entity_poly.pdbx_seq_one_letter_code
_entity_poly.pdbx_strand_id
1 'polypeptide(L)' 'MATLTVVLLLLFTFPLYGIANSAEPILLGMPFSMFWIVLWTAVEFVILLALYWGEFGRRSR' A
#
# COMPACT_ATOMS: atom_id res chain seq x y z
N MET A 1 -16.19 0.13 -2.57
CA MET A 1 -15.52 -0.92 -1.79
C MET A 1 -14.82 -1.94 -2.68
N ALA A 2 -15.54 -2.65 -3.58
CA ALA A 2 -14.93 -3.62 -4.49
C ALA A 2 -13.73 -3.10 -5.30
N THR A 3 -13.79 -1.86 -5.81
CA THR A 3 -12.69 -1.24 -6.57
C THR A 3 -11.41 -1.08 -5.74
N LEU A 4 -11.54 -0.66 -4.48
CA LEU A 4 -10.40 -0.53 -3.56
C LEU A 4 -9.78 -1.91 -3.30
N THR A 5 -10.62 -2.91 -3.03
CA THR A 5 -10.18 -4.29 -2.77
C THR A 5 -9.46 -4.90 -3.98
N VAL A 6 -9.94 -4.66 -5.20
CA VAL A 6 -9.29 -5.15 -6.43
C VAL A 6 -7.95 -4.48 -6.67
N VAL A 7 -7.85 -3.17 -6.42
CA VAL A 7 -6.58 -2.42 -6.52
C VAL A 7 -5.55 -2.94 -5.51
N LEU A 8 -5.95 -3.15 -4.26
CA LEU A 8 -5.09 -3.71 -3.22
C LEU A 8 -4.63 -5.13 -3.57
N LEU A 9 -5.53 -5.97 -4.07
CA LEU A 9 -5.19 -7.32 -4.48
C LEU A 9 -4.14 -7.32 -5.59
N LEU A 10 -4.28 -6.47 -6.61
CA LEU A 10 -3.31 -6.35 -7.70
C LEU A 10 -1.97 -5.74 -7.26
N LEU A 11 -1.95 -4.98 -6.17
CA LEU A 11 -0.74 -4.38 -5.60
C LEU A 11 0.15 -5.39 -4.86
N PHE A 12 -0.48 -6.38 -4.24
CA PHE A 12 0.18 -7.44 -3.48
C PHE A 12 0.23 -8.80 -4.22
N THR A 13 -0.37 -8.91 -5.41
CA THR A 13 -0.43 -10.15 -6.22
C THR A 13 -0.03 -9.86 -7.67
N PHE A 14 0.32 -10.91 -8.42
CA PHE A 14 0.57 -10.83 -9.86
C PHE A 14 -0.59 -10.12 -10.60
N PRO A 15 -0.32 -9.25 -11.61
CA PRO A 15 0.95 -9.11 -12.34
C PRO A 15 1.90 -8.01 -11.84
N LEU A 16 1.43 -7.00 -11.10
CA LEU A 16 2.26 -5.84 -10.78
C LEU A 16 3.39 -6.17 -9.81
N TYR A 17 3.09 -6.99 -8.79
CA TYR A 17 4.09 -7.45 -7.84
C TYR A 17 5.18 -8.31 -8.50
N GLY A 18 4.79 -9.17 -9.47
CA GLY A 18 5.71 -10.10 -10.13
C GLY A 18 6.75 -9.44 -11.05
N ILE A 19 6.46 -8.26 -11.59
CA ILE A 19 7.39 -7.52 -12.48
C ILE A 19 8.63 -7.04 -11.71
N ALA A 20 8.49 -6.79 -10.41
CA ALA A 20 9.57 -6.31 -9.55
C ALA A 20 10.00 -7.31 -8.46
N ASN A 21 9.31 -8.44 -8.34
CA ASN A 21 9.64 -9.52 -7.40
C ASN A 21 10.83 -10.37 -7.89
N SER A 22 12.01 -9.77 -7.93
CA SER A 22 13.30 -10.45 -8.02
C SER A 22 14.05 -10.31 -6.70
N ALA A 23 14.80 -11.36 -6.31
CA ALA A 23 15.61 -11.35 -5.09
C ALA A 23 16.71 -10.27 -5.10
N GLU A 24 17.12 -9.89 -6.32
CA GLU A 24 17.98 -8.76 -6.62
C GLU A 24 17.12 -7.79 -7.44
N PRO A 25 16.87 -6.54 -7.01
CA PRO A 25 17.72 -5.73 -6.14
C PRO A 25 17.33 -5.73 -4.66
N ILE A 26 18.36 -5.54 -3.82
CA ILE A 26 18.22 -5.25 -2.39
C ILE A 26 17.97 -3.75 -2.23
N LEU A 27 16.78 -3.36 -1.79
CA LEU A 27 16.43 -1.98 -1.46
C LEU A 27 16.58 -1.75 0.04
N LEU A 28 17.37 -0.75 0.43
CA LEU A 28 17.62 -0.39 1.84
C LEU A 28 18.10 -1.58 2.70
N GLY A 29 18.87 -2.51 2.12
CA GLY A 29 19.35 -3.70 2.83
C GLY A 29 18.32 -4.84 2.94
N MET A 30 17.17 -4.74 2.25
CA MET A 30 16.09 -5.73 2.27
C MET A 30 15.72 -6.19 0.86
N PRO A 31 15.18 -7.41 0.67
CA PRO A 31 14.61 -7.81 -0.62
C PRO A 31 13.52 -6.84 -1.07
N PHE A 32 13.41 -6.61 -2.39
CA PHE A 32 12.40 -5.71 -2.96
C PHE A 32 10.99 -5.96 -2.40
N SER A 33 10.58 -7.22 -2.30
CA SER A 33 9.28 -7.58 -1.74
C SER A 33 9.06 -7.03 -0.33
N MET A 34 10.06 -7.12 0.54
CA MET A 34 9.92 -6.66 1.93
C MET A 34 9.79 -5.14 1.97
N PHE A 35 10.63 -4.44 1.21
CA PHE A 35 10.51 -2.99 1.05
C PHE A 35 9.13 -2.58 0.52
N TRP A 36 8.64 -3.27 -0.51
CA TRP A 36 7.37 -2.97 -1.17
C TRP A 36 6.17 -3.12 -0.22
N ILE A 37 6.14 -4.20 0.57
CA ILE A 37 5.08 -4.42 1.57
C ILE A 37 5.07 -3.30 2.61
N VAL A 38 6.24 -2.92 3.14
CA VAL A 38 6.37 -1.87 4.15
C VAL A 38 5.95 -0.51 3.58
N LEU A 39 6.41 -0.18 2.36
CA LEU A 39 6.06 1.06 1.67
C LEU A 39 4.53 1.21 1.53
N TRP A 40 3.86 0.19 1.01
CA TRP A 40 2.41 0.25 0.77
C TRP A 40 1.60 0.22 2.06
N THR A 41 2.06 -0.51 3.08
CA THR A 41 1.45 -0.45 4.41
C THR A 41 1.49 0.98 4.97
N ALA A 42 2.61 1.68 4.82
CA ALA A 42 2.72 3.08 5.24
C ALA A 42 1.80 4.01 4.44
N VAL A 43 1.72 3.84 3.12
CA VAL A 43 0.81 4.63 2.25
C VAL A 43 -0.65 4.42 2.64
N GLU A 44 -1.08 3.17 2.82
CA GLU A 44 -2.45 2.83 3.24
C GLU A 44 -2.80 3.42 4.60
N PHE A 45 -1.89 3.32 5.55
CA PHE A 45 -2.06 3.93 6.87
C PHE A 45 -2.29 5.44 6.77
N VAL A 46 -1.49 6.14 5.95
CA VAL A 46 -1.67 7.58 5.71
C VAL A 46 -3.02 7.89 5.04
N ILE A 47 -3.44 7.08 4.06
CA ILE A 47 -4.76 7.23 3.42
C ILE A 47 -5.88 7.07 4.45
N LEU A 48 -5.81 6.06 5.32
CA LEU A 48 -6.80 5.84 6.37
C LEU A 48 -6.85 7.00 7.37
N LEU A 49 -5.70 7.54 7.77
CA LEU A 49 -5.65 8.74 8.61
C LEU A 49 -6.30 9.95 7.91
N ALA A 50 -6.01 10.15 6.62
CA ALA A 50 -6.59 11.25 5.84
C ALA A 50 -8.12 11.10 5.71
N LEU A 51 -8.61 9.89 5.46
CA LEU A 51 -10.04 9.59 5.40
C LEU A 51 -10.70 9.80 6.77
N TYR A 52 -10.09 9.29 7.84
CA TYR A 52 -10.56 9.49 9.20
C TYR A 52 -10.70 10.98 9.53
N TRP A 53 -9.67 11.79 9.25
CA TRP A 53 -9.75 13.23 9.45
C TRP A 53 -10.78 13.92 8.54
N GLY A 54 -10.92 13.49 7.29
CA GLY A 54 -11.94 14.02 6.37
C GLY A 54 -13.37 13.74 6.85
N GLU A 55 -13.62 12.54 7.37
CA GLU A 55 -14.94 12.09 7.82
C GLU A 55 -15.30 12.68 9.19
N PHE A 56 -14.39 12.61 10.17
CA PHE A 56 -14.64 13.06 11.53
C PHE A 56 -14.40 14.56 11.72
N GLY A 57 -13.50 15.17 10.96
CA GLY A 57 -13.31 16.63 10.94
C GLY A 57 -14.53 17.38 10.41
N ARG A 58 -15.32 16.77 9.53
CA ARG A 58 -16.59 17.32 9.04
C ARG A 58 -17.74 17.24 10.04
N ARG A 59 -17.67 16.35 11.03
CA ARG A 59 -18.76 16.09 12.00
C ARG A 59 -18.66 16.91 13.29
N SER A 60 -17.59 17.70 13.44
CA SER A 60 -17.37 18.61 14.57
C SER A 60 -17.90 20.04 14.33
N ARG A 61 -18.64 20.28 13.24
CA ARG A 61 -19.47 21.46 13.00
C ARG A 61 -20.91 21.02 12.80
#